data_AF-E0Q6U0-F1
#
_entry.id   AF-E0Q6U0-F1
#
_cell.length_a   1.000
_cell.length_b   1.000
_cell.length_c   1.000
_cell.angle_alpha   90.00
_cell.angle_beta   90.00
_cell.angle_gamma   90.00
#
_symmetry.space_group_name_H-M   'P 1'
#
loop_
_entity.id
_entity.type
_entity.pdbx_description
1 polymer ?
#
loop_
_entity_poly.entity_id
_entity_poly.type
_entity_poly.pdbx_seq_one_letter_code
_entity_poly.pdbx_strand_id
1 'polypeptide(L)'
;MGHSLSFDDVYVLAVNCKPGSPLAVALNPQAAWTSTDYWLSSIEYSLRWLVWAKTKDGEKGRRRPKPVKPPQAEIKKKDKRFVGMSKKALKAFLSAPRMPLPGVKPTVHSLPDTEESQTK
;
A
#
# COMPACT_ATOMS: atom_id res chain seq x y z
N MET A 1 31.63 -16.60 -20.58
CA MET A 1 30.24 -17.11 -20.50
C MET A 1 29.46 -16.21 -19.56
N GLY A 2 28.56 -15.38 -20.10
CA GLY A 2 27.70 -14.53 -19.25
C GLY A 2 26.59 -15.38 -18.68
N HIS A 3 26.45 -15.43 -17.35
CA HIS A 3 25.25 -15.99 -16.73
C HIS A 3 24.10 -15.01 -17.00
N SER A 4 23.07 -15.48 -17.69
CA SER A 4 21.83 -14.72 -17.83
C SER A 4 21.18 -14.59 -16.45
N LEU A 5 20.71 -13.38 -16.12
CA LEU A 5 19.95 -13.14 -14.90
C LEU A 5 18.75 -14.08 -14.84
N SER A 6 18.70 -14.94 -13.84
CA SER A 6 17.52 -15.77 -13.57
C SER A 6 16.44 -14.94 -12.88
N PHE A 7 15.20 -15.43 -12.87
CA PHE A 7 14.12 -14.76 -12.15
C PHE A 7 14.38 -14.72 -10.64
N ASP A 8 15.07 -15.73 -10.10
CA ASP A 8 15.45 -15.78 -8.69
C ASP A 8 16.45 -14.66 -8.35
N ASP A 9 17.41 -14.38 -9.23
CA ASP A 9 18.37 -13.28 -9.04
C ASP A 9 17.65 -11.92 -9.03
N VAL A 10 16.69 -11.73 -9.94
CA VAL A 10 15.88 -10.51 -10.00
C VAL A 10 15.02 -10.37 -8.74
N TYR A 11 14.47 -11.47 -8.23
CA TYR A 11 13.70 -11.47 -6.99
C TYR A 11 14.57 -11.09 -5.79
N VAL A 12 15.77 -11.67 -5.68
CA VAL A 12 16.72 -11.34 -4.60
C VAL A 12 17.10 -9.86 -4.64
N LEU A 13 17.35 -9.31 -5.83
CA LEU A 13 17.62 -7.88 -5.99
C LEU A 13 16.41 -7.05 -5.54
N ALA A 14 15.20 -7.38 -6.00
CA ALA A 14 13.98 -6.65 -5.66
C ALA A 14 13.69 -6.63 -4.15
N VAL A 15 13.89 -7.76 -3.47
CA VAL A 15 13.66 -7.89 -2.00
C VAL A 15 14.71 -7.14 -1.19
N ASN A 16 15.96 -7.11 -1.65
CA ASN A 16 17.06 -6.46 -0.93
C ASN A 16 17.31 -5.00 -1.36
N CYS A 17 16.45 -4.42 -2.20
CA CYS A 17 16.58 -3.02 -2.60
C CYS A 17 16.57 -2.10 -1.38
N LYS A 18 17.52 -1.17 -1.33
CA LYS A 18 17.56 -0.14 -0.27
C LYS A 18 16.26 0.69 -0.30
N PRO A 19 15.61 0.93 0.85
CA PRO A 19 14.52 1.90 0.95
C PRO A 19 14.99 3.28 0.43
N GLY A 20 14.12 3.98 -0.30
CA GLY A 20 14.41 5.25 -0.96
C GLY A 20 15.06 5.13 -2.34
N SER A 21 15.50 3.93 -2.76
CA SER A 21 16.00 3.72 -4.12
C SER A 21 14.88 3.79 -5.16
N PRO A 22 15.14 4.24 -6.41
CA PRO A 22 14.11 4.31 -7.44
C PRO A 22 13.40 2.98 -7.70
N LEU A 23 14.13 1.86 -7.62
CA LEU A 23 13.56 0.52 -7.75
C LEU A 23 12.65 0.17 -6.58
N ALA A 24 13.06 0.46 -5.35
CA ALA A 24 12.22 0.25 -4.17
C ALA A 24 10.93 1.08 -4.24
N VAL A 25 11.00 2.33 -4.70
CA VAL A 25 9.84 3.21 -4.86
C VAL A 25 8.90 2.72 -5.96
N ALA A 26 9.45 2.25 -7.08
CA ALA A 26 8.65 1.71 -8.19
C ALA A 26 7.92 0.41 -7.79
N LEU A 27 8.58 -0.48 -7.05
CA LEU A 27 7.98 -1.72 -6.55
C LEU A 27 6.95 -1.47 -5.46
N ASN A 28 7.28 -0.55 -4.55
CA ASN A 28 6.42 -0.18 -3.44
C ASN A 28 6.57 1.32 -3.17
N PRO A 29 5.55 2.14 -3.51
CA PRO A 29 5.56 3.57 -3.22
C PRO A 29 5.80 3.88 -1.73
N GLN A 30 5.55 2.92 -0.85
CA GLN A 30 5.78 3.02 0.60
C GLN A 30 7.24 2.97 1.02
N ALA A 31 8.11 2.46 0.16
CA ALA A 31 9.55 2.46 0.37
C ALA A 31 10.20 3.80 0.02
N ALA A 32 9.43 4.83 -0.36
CA ALA A 32 9.96 6.17 -0.66
C ALA A 32 10.63 6.84 0.54
N TRP A 33 10.17 6.54 1.75
CA TRP A 33 10.79 7.04 2.98
C TRP A 33 11.68 5.97 3.59
N THR A 34 12.87 6.38 3.99
CA THR A 34 13.76 5.57 4.82
C THR A 34 13.31 5.65 6.28
N SER A 35 13.78 4.72 7.12
CA SER A 35 13.49 4.75 8.57
C SER A 35 13.84 6.10 9.20
N THR A 36 14.95 6.72 8.77
CA THR A 36 15.39 8.03 9.25
C THR A 36 14.36 9.13 8.93
N ASP A 37 13.74 9.09 7.76
CA ASP A 37 12.72 10.08 7.37
C ASP A 37 11.48 9.97 8.26
N TYR A 38 11.08 8.74 8.62
CA TYR A 38 10.00 8.51 9.58
C TYR A 38 10.35 9.06 10.97
N TRP A 39 11.56 8.80 11.46
CA TRP A 39 12.03 9.34 12.75
C TRP A 39 12.07 10.87 12.74
N LEU A 40 12.61 11.46 11.68
CA LEU A 40 12.72 12.91 11.54
C LEU A 40 11.33 13.56 11.47
N SER A 41 10.40 12.96 10.73
CA SER A 41 9.01 13.42 10.67
C SER A 41 8.32 13.35 12.04
N SER A 42 8.60 12.30 12.83
CA SER A 42 8.07 12.16 14.20
C SER A 42 8.63 13.22 15.15
N ILE A 43 9.93 13.51 15.04
CA ILE A 43 10.60 14.54 15.84
C ILE A 43 10.07 15.93 15.48
N GLU A 44 10.00 16.28 14.19
CA GLU A 44 9.41 17.54 13.72
C GLU A 44 7.99 17.73 14.26
N TYR A 45 7.17 16.68 14.16
CA TYR A 45 5.80 16.73 14.64
C TYR A 45 5.73 16.95 16.15
N SER A 46 6.56 16.24 16.91
CA SER A 46 6.64 16.38 18.37
C SER A 46 7.04 17.79 18.78
N LEU A 47 8.04 18.38 18.12
CA LEU A 47 8.48 19.76 18.37
C LEU A 47 7.38 20.77 18.06
N ARG A 48 6.76 20.66 16.88
CA ARG A 48 5.65 21.54 16.48
C ARG A 48 4.45 21.42 17.42
N TRP A 49 4.18 20.21 17.90
CA TRP A 49 3.14 19.97 18.90
C TRP A 49 3.47 20.63 20.24
N LEU A 50 4.71 20.52 20.73
CA LEU A 50 5.15 21.17 21.97
C LEU A 50 5.07 22.69 21.89
N VAL A 51 5.49 23.28 20.77
CA VAL A 51 5.36 24.72 20.53
C VAL A 51 3.90 25.14 20.56
N TRP A 52 3.03 24.40 19.87
CA TRP A 52 1.59 24.65 19.87
C TRP A 52 0.97 24.50 21.27
N ALA A 53 1.36 23.48 22.03
CA ALA A 53 0.82 23.22 23.37
C ALA A 53 1.08 24.38 24.35
N LYS A 54 2.13 25.17 24.12
CA LYS A 54 2.46 26.37 24.93
C LYS A 54 1.69 27.63 24.51
N THR A 55 0.88 27.57 23.44
CA THR A 55 0.10 28.73 22.97
C THR A 55 -1.30 28.76 23.60
N LYS A 56 -1.95 29.94 23.58
CA LYS A 56 -3.39 30.07 23.95
C LYS A 56 -4.31 29.21 23.06
N ASP A 57 -3.89 28.94 21.83
CA ASP A 57 -4.61 28.03 20.93
C ASP A 57 -4.48 26.58 21.43
N GLY A 58 -3.32 26.21 21.97
CA GLY A 58 -3.08 24.94 22.66
C GLY A 58 -3.97 24.75 23.88
N GLU A 59 -4.01 25.76 24.76
CA GLU A 59 -4.87 25.77 25.97
C GLU A 59 -6.35 25.59 25.62
N LYS A 60 -6.79 26.22 24.52
CA LYS A 60 -8.18 26.15 24.04
C LYS A 60 -8.44 24.97 23.08
N GLY A 61 -7.45 24.13 22.80
CA GLY A 61 -7.57 22.97 21.92
C GLY A 61 -7.84 23.28 20.44
N ARG A 62 -7.49 24.48 19.95
CA ARG A 62 -7.78 24.93 18.59
C ARG A 62 -6.55 24.82 17.69
N ARG A 63 -6.77 24.64 16.38
CA ARG A 63 -5.72 24.66 15.35
C ARG A 63 -4.54 23.71 15.62
N ARG A 64 -4.83 22.51 16.13
CA ARG A 64 -3.81 21.49 16.40
C ARG A 64 -3.00 21.20 15.13
N PRO A 65 -1.65 21.15 15.22
CA PRO A 65 -0.83 20.82 14.07
C PRO A 65 -1.13 19.42 13.55
N LYS A 66 -1.14 19.27 12.23
CA LYS A 66 -1.34 18.00 11.54
C LYS A 66 0.03 17.37 11.25
N PRO A 67 0.23 16.07 11.53
CA PRO A 67 1.45 15.38 11.14
C PRO A 67 1.71 15.50 9.64
N VAL A 68 2.99 15.51 9.26
CA VAL A 68 3.37 15.32 7.85
C VAL A 68 2.87 13.95 7.42
N LYS A 69 2.20 13.89 6.27
CA LYS A 69 1.65 12.64 5.76
C LYS A 69 2.79 11.80 5.17
N PRO A 70 3.11 10.63 5.74
CA PRO A 70 4.04 9.72 5.09
C PRO A 70 3.43 9.20 3.78
N PRO A 71 4.22 8.62 2.88
CA PRO A 71 3.75 7.89 1.70
C PRO A 71 2.69 6.83 2.04
N GLN A 72 2.72 6.31 3.28
CA GLN A 72 1.78 5.32 3.83
C GLN A 72 0.40 5.88 4.15
N ALA A 73 0.27 7.21 4.24
CA ALA A 73 -0.97 7.87 4.63
C ALA A 73 -1.97 8.01 3.49
N GLU A 74 -1.64 7.61 2.25
CA GLU A 74 -2.68 7.22 1.31
C GLU A 74 -3.32 5.94 1.81
N ILE A 75 -4.33 6.11 2.66
CA ILE A 75 -5.24 5.06 3.09
C ILE A 75 -5.70 4.38 1.82
N LYS A 76 -5.12 3.20 1.52
CA LYS A 76 -5.63 2.32 0.48
C LYS A 76 -7.09 2.10 0.86
N LYS A 77 -8.02 2.77 0.17
CA LYS A 77 -9.45 2.51 0.32
C LYS A 77 -9.55 1.00 0.20
N LYS A 78 -9.96 0.31 1.28
CA LYS A 78 -10.10 -1.15 1.26
C LYS A 78 -10.88 -1.46 -0.01
N ASP A 79 -10.27 -2.20 -0.92
CA ASP A 79 -10.89 -2.51 -2.20
C ASP A 79 -12.16 -3.29 -1.85
N LYS A 80 -13.32 -2.61 -1.95
CA LYS A 80 -14.60 -3.15 -1.48
C LYS A 80 -14.94 -4.46 -2.20
N ARG A 81 -14.28 -4.73 -3.33
CA ARG A 81 -14.35 -5.96 -4.13
C ARG A 81 -14.07 -7.24 -3.34
N PHE A 82 -13.24 -7.17 -2.29
CA PHE A 82 -12.86 -8.36 -1.52
C PHE A 82 -13.63 -8.50 -0.19
N VAL A 83 -14.39 -7.48 0.21
CA VAL A 83 -15.16 -7.50 1.46
C VAL A 83 -16.48 -8.24 1.17
N GLY A 84 -16.66 -9.42 1.79
CA GLY A 84 -17.86 -10.26 1.61
C GLY A 84 -17.70 -11.46 0.67
N MET A 85 -16.51 -11.71 0.14
CA MET A 85 -16.26 -12.84 -0.78
C MET A 85 -16.22 -14.20 -0.05
N SER A 86 -16.83 -15.23 -0.64
CA SER A 86 -16.77 -16.60 -0.11
C SER A 86 -15.36 -17.21 -0.26
N LYS A 87 -14.97 -18.14 0.63
CA LYS A 87 -13.63 -18.78 0.62
C LYS A 87 -13.28 -19.41 -0.73
N LYS A 88 -14.27 -19.95 -1.46
CA LYS A 88 -14.09 -20.58 -2.77
C LYS A 88 -13.77 -19.54 -3.84
N ALA A 89 -14.50 -18.42 -3.86
CA ALA A 89 -14.27 -17.33 -4.80
C ALA A 89 -12.92 -16.64 -4.56
N LEU A 90 -12.52 -16.49 -3.28
CA LEU A 90 -11.20 -15.94 -2.94
C LEU A 90 -10.06 -16.86 -3.41
N LYS A 91 -10.19 -18.18 -3.21
CA LYS A 91 -9.20 -19.15 -3.71
C LYS A 91 -9.08 -19.12 -5.24
N ALA A 92 -10.21 -19.07 -5.94
CA ALA A 92 -10.22 -18.98 -7.41
C ALA A 92 -9.51 -17.72 -7.90
N PHE A 93 -9.79 -16.57 -7.27
CA PHE A 93 -9.12 -15.30 -7.58
C PHE A 93 -7.61 -15.36 -7.34
N LEU A 94 -7.18 -15.93 -6.21
CA LEU A 94 -5.76 -16.05 -5.89
C LEU A 94 -5.02 -17.06 -6.79
N SER A 95 -5.73 -18.06 -7.32
CA SER A 95 -5.18 -19.05 -8.25
C SER A 95 -5.07 -18.55 -9.69
N ALA A 96 -5.72 -17.44 -10.02
CA ALA A 96 -5.63 -16.86 -11.36
C ALA A 96 -4.23 -16.28 -11.62
N PRO A 97 -3.70 -16.39 -12.85
CA PRO A 97 -2.42 -15.80 -13.20
C PRO A 97 -2.48 -14.27 -13.06
N ARG A 98 -1.52 -13.70 -12.31
CA ARG A 98 -1.48 -12.25 -12.00
C ARG A 98 -1.19 -11.37 -13.22
N MET A 99 -0.69 -11.96 -14.30
CA MET A 99 -0.43 -11.31 -15.58
C MET A 99 -1.29 -11.98 -16.65
N PRO A 100 -1.85 -11.22 -17.61
CA PRO A 100 -2.45 -11.82 -18.78
C PRO A 100 -1.35 -12.60 -19.53
N LEU A 101 -1.66 -13.84 -19.91
CA LEU A 101 -0.80 -14.60 -20.80
C LEU A 101 -0.65 -13.81 -22.12
N PRO A 102 0.55 -13.77 -22.73
CA PRO A 102 0.75 -13.06 -23.99
C PRO A 102 -0.27 -13.55 -25.03
N GLY A 103 -1.11 -12.64 -25.52
CA GLY A 103 -2.20 -12.93 -26.47
C GLY A 103 -3.61 -13.05 -25.87
N VAL A 104 -3.76 -12.99 -24.55
CA VAL A 104 -5.07 -13.08 -23.87
C VAL A 104 -5.47 -11.71 -23.31
N LYS A 105 -6.64 -11.19 -23.71
CA LYS A 105 -7.19 -9.93 -23.14
C LYS A 105 -7.41 -10.12 -21.63
N PRO A 106 -7.08 -9.14 -20.78
CA PRO A 106 -7.30 -9.26 -19.34
C PRO A 106 -8.79 -9.50 -19.07
N THR A 107 -9.13 -10.72 -18.66
CA THR A 107 -10.49 -11.06 -18.26
C THR A 107 -10.73 -10.39 -16.92
N VAL A 108 -11.42 -9.25 -16.94
CA VAL A 108 -12.04 -8.70 -15.75
C VAL A 108 -13.12 -9.70 -15.36
N HIS A 109 -12.83 -10.60 -14.41
CA HIS A 109 -13.85 -11.44 -13.82
C HIS A 109 -14.82 -10.51 -13.07
N SER A 110 -15.91 -10.12 -13.74
CA SER A 110 -17.07 -9.55 -13.09
C SER A 110 -17.56 -10.54 -12.03
N LEU A 111 -17.91 -10.00 -10.87
CA LEU A 111 -18.51 -10.74 -9.76
C LEU A 111 -19.72 -11.53 -10.30
N PRO A 112 -19.91 -12.80 -9.92
CA PRO A 112 -21.21 -13.43 -10.15
C PRO A 112 -22.22 -12.63 -9.33
N ASP A 113 -23.09 -11.89 -10.01
CA ASP A 113 -24.27 -11.29 -9.39
C ASP A 113 -25.02 -12.41 -8.67
N THR A 114 -25.23 -12.23 -7.37
CA THR A 114 -25.97 -13.17 -6.54
C THR A 114 -27.46 -12.99 -6.84
N GLU A 115 -27.87 -13.32 -8.06
CA GLU A 115 -29.27 -13.49 -8.47
C GLU A 115 -29.73 -14.90 -8.09
N GLU A 116 -29.76 -15.20 -6.79
CA GLU A 116 -30.65 -16.24 -6.27
C GLU A 116 -31.29 -15.71 -4.98
N SER A 117 -32.10 -14.67 -5.19
CA SER A 117 -33.18 -14.33 -4.26
C SER A 117 -34.15 -15.50 -4.21
N GLN A 118 -34.15 -16.18 -3.07
CA GLN A 118 -35.27 -16.86 -2.44
C GLN A 118 -36.50 -17.10 -3.35
N THR A 119 -36.66 -18.33 -3.82
CA THR A 119 -37.99 -18.86 -4.17
C THR A 119 -38.34 -19.99 -3.21
N LYS A 120 -39.23 -19.62 -2.29
CA LYS A 120 -40.31 -20.39 -1.62
C LYS A 120 -40.12 -21.89 -1.37
#